data_AF-A0A2S9SNX4-F1
#
_entry.id   AF-A0A2S9SNX4-F1
#
_cell.length_a   1.000
_cell.length_b   1.000
_cell.length_c   1.000
_cell.angle_alpha   90.00
_cell.angle_beta   90.00
_cell.angle_gamma   90.00
#
_symmetry.space_group_name_H-M   'P 1'
#
loop_
_entity.id
_entity.type
_entity.pdbx_description
1 polymer ?
#
loop_
_entity_poly.entity_id
_entity_poly.type
_entity_poly.pdbx_seq_one_letter_code
_entity_poly.pdbx_strand_id
1 'polypeptide(L)'
;MTQQQIVKLLDLPERTLRDWKKSRTRLYTLLENIDYEEAKNKIAVVDLDDTIEFNPKDFSVNIFWQTNQKSYQKVYSIISNYLGTLNKEDINTLCGKFGKNMVRAVLEDKYKKLYKKGYISTSGVDIKLNGNYKENPIYKEILGVINDF
;
A
#
# COMPACT_ATOMS: atom_id res chain seq x y z
N MET A 1 -3.44 23.09 3.66
CA MET A 1 -2.37 22.27 4.31
C MET A 1 -1.16 23.10 4.70
N THR A 2 -0.47 22.75 5.79
CA THR A 2 0.82 23.33 6.19
C THR A 2 1.99 22.73 5.39
N GLN A 3 3.15 23.40 5.41
CA GLN A 3 4.36 22.89 4.74
C GLN A 3 4.77 21.49 5.25
N GLN A 4 4.68 21.26 6.57
CA GLN A 4 4.96 19.95 7.17
C GLN A 4 3.96 18.88 6.72
N GLN A 5 2.67 19.25 6.61
CA GLN A 5 1.64 18.36 6.11
C GLN A 5 1.88 17.98 4.64
N ILE A 6 2.28 18.93 3.79
CA ILE A 6 2.57 18.68 2.37
C ILE A 6 3.79 17.77 2.21
N VAL A 7 4.88 18.02 2.95
CA VAL A 7 6.08 17.16 2.99
C VAL A 7 5.71 15.74 3.36
N LYS A 8 4.93 15.58 4.43
CA LYS A 8 4.49 14.28 4.93
C LYS A 8 3.52 13.58 3.97
N LEU A 9 2.66 14.33 3.29
CA LEU A 9 1.64 13.81 2.38
C LEU A 9 2.25 13.31 1.06
N LEU A 10 3.22 14.05 0.51
CA LEU A 10 3.84 13.76 -0.78
C LEU A 10 5.17 13.01 -0.66
N ASP A 11 5.67 12.81 0.56
CA ASP A 11 6.97 12.19 0.84
C ASP A 11 8.14 12.87 0.11
N LEU A 12 8.19 14.20 0.20
CA LEU A 12 9.17 15.05 -0.50
C LEU A 12 10.10 15.78 0.49
N PRO A 13 11.39 15.94 0.20
CA PRO A 13 12.29 16.74 1.03
C PRO A 13 11.82 18.19 1.16
N GLU A 14 11.99 18.80 2.34
CA GLU A 14 11.64 20.22 2.59
C GLU A 14 12.31 21.18 1.61
N ARG A 15 13.53 20.86 1.15
CA ARG A 15 14.24 21.68 0.14
C ARG A 15 13.43 21.77 -1.16
N THR A 16 12.89 20.64 -1.62
CA THR A 16 12.13 20.55 -2.87
C THR A 16 10.86 21.38 -2.79
N LEU A 17 10.19 21.34 -1.63
CA LEU A 17 8.98 22.12 -1.40
C LEU A 17 9.27 23.63 -1.30
N ARG A 18 10.41 24.02 -0.72
CA ARG A 18 10.88 25.42 -0.75
C ARG A 18 11.18 25.91 -2.16
N ASP A 19 11.77 25.07 -3.01
CA ASP A 19 12.03 25.42 -4.41
C ASP A 19 10.74 25.60 -5.20
N TRP A 20 9.70 24.79 -4.91
CA TRP A 20 8.39 24.91 -5.54
C TRP A 20 7.67 26.20 -5.17
N LYS A 21 7.90 26.72 -3.95
CA LYS A 21 7.36 28.03 -3.55
C LYS A 21 7.82 29.16 -4.48
N LYS A 22 8.98 29.02 -5.12
CA LYS A 22 9.54 30.00 -6.06
C LYS A 22 9.27 29.64 -7.52
N SER A 23 9.46 28.37 -7.88
CA SER A 23 9.43 27.89 -9.27
C SER A 23 8.05 27.41 -9.74
N ARG A 24 7.18 27.00 -8.82
CA ARG A 24 5.86 26.41 -9.09
C ARG A 24 4.80 27.00 -8.16
N THR A 25 4.77 28.33 -8.08
CA THR A 25 3.90 29.11 -7.19
C THR A 25 2.44 28.67 -7.25
N ARG A 26 1.87 28.50 -8.45
CA ARG A 26 0.48 28.01 -8.61
C ARG A 26 0.24 26.64 -7.97
N LEU A 27 1.12 25.67 -8.18
CA LEU A 27 1.02 24.34 -7.59
C LEU A 27 1.14 24.41 -6.06
N TYR A 28 2.09 25.20 -5.57
CA TYR A 28 2.29 25.39 -4.14
C TYR A 28 1.05 26.00 -3.48
N THR A 29 0.47 27.05 -4.07
CA THR A 29 -0.77 27.68 -3.61
C THR A 29 -1.96 26.72 -3.64
N LEU A 30 -2.06 25.84 -4.64
CA LEU A 30 -3.09 24.81 -4.68
C LEU A 30 -2.93 23.84 -3.50
N LEU A 31 -1.71 23.36 -3.23
CA LEU A 31 -1.43 22.47 -2.10
C LEU A 31 -1.74 23.13 -0.75
N GLU A 32 -1.46 24.43 -0.58
CA GLU A 32 -1.82 25.17 0.64
C GLU A 32 -3.33 25.25 0.86
N ASN A 33 -4.13 25.36 -0.21
CA ASN A 33 -5.58 25.52 -0.12
C ASN A 33 -6.37 24.21 -0.02
N ILE A 34 -5.73 23.07 -0.26
CA ILE A 34 -6.36 21.77 -0.11
C ILE A 34 -6.42 21.38 1.40
N ASP A 35 -7.51 20.75 1.82
CA ASP A 35 -7.65 20.20 3.18
C ASP A 35 -6.75 18.97 3.38
N TYR A 36 -6.10 18.89 4.54
CA TYR A 36 -5.13 17.82 4.82
C TYR A 36 -5.78 16.45 4.91
N GLU A 37 -6.86 16.32 5.67
CA GLU A 37 -7.48 15.02 5.88
C GLU A 37 -8.23 14.59 4.61
N GLU A 38 -8.83 15.51 3.86
CA GLU A 38 -9.40 15.22 2.55
C GLU A 38 -8.35 14.73 1.55
N ALA A 39 -7.22 15.44 1.43
CA ALA A 39 -6.15 15.05 0.51
C ALA A 39 -5.49 13.73 0.90
N LYS A 40 -5.26 13.53 2.18
CA LYS A 40 -4.73 12.27 2.74
C LYS A 40 -5.68 11.12 2.50
N ASN A 41 -6.98 11.33 2.67
CA ASN A 41 -7.99 10.32 2.34
C ASN A 41 -8.03 10.04 0.84
N LYS A 42 -7.96 11.05 -0.02
CA LYS A 42 -7.95 10.90 -1.49
C LYS A 42 -6.66 10.28 -2.04
N ILE A 43 -5.50 10.58 -1.47
CA ILE A 43 -4.21 9.97 -1.83
C ILE A 43 -4.10 8.55 -1.25
N ALA A 44 -4.71 8.29 -0.08
CA ALA A 44 -4.83 6.94 0.46
C ALA A 44 -5.76 6.06 -0.41
N VAL A 45 -6.72 6.67 -1.10
CA VAL A 45 -7.42 6.08 -2.26
C VAL A 45 -6.52 6.26 -3.48
N VAL A 46 -5.36 5.61 -3.42
CA VAL A 46 -4.71 5.12 -4.63
C VAL A 46 -5.77 4.37 -5.44
N ASP A 47 -5.79 4.51 -6.76
CA ASP A 47 -6.73 3.80 -7.64
C ASP A 47 -6.48 2.28 -7.60
N LEU A 48 -6.87 1.65 -6.50
CA LEU A 48 -6.72 0.22 -6.21
C LEU A 48 -7.53 -0.64 -7.18
N ASP A 49 -8.47 -0.01 -7.89
CA ASP A 49 -9.27 -0.58 -8.96
C ASP A 49 -8.56 -0.56 -10.32
N ASP A 50 -7.39 0.11 -10.44
CA ASP A 50 -6.58 0.05 -11.64
C ASP A 50 -6.20 -1.39 -11.99
N THR A 51 -6.25 -1.67 -13.29
CA THR A 51 -5.83 -2.94 -13.86
C THR A 51 -4.56 -2.70 -14.67
N ILE A 52 -3.49 -3.40 -14.29
CA ILE A 52 -2.18 -3.25 -14.93
C ILE A 52 -1.69 -4.56 -15.54
N GLU A 53 -0.73 -4.48 -16.46
CA GLU A 53 -0.01 -5.66 -16.94
C GLU A 53 0.86 -6.23 -15.80
N PHE A 54 0.50 -7.42 -15.34
CA PHE A 54 1.21 -8.23 -14.38
C PHE A 54 2.09 -9.25 -15.13
N ASN A 55 3.36 -9.31 -14.75
CA ASN A 55 4.30 -10.30 -15.24
C ASN A 55 4.71 -11.24 -14.09
N PRO A 56 4.39 -12.55 -14.15
CA PRO A 56 4.76 -13.50 -13.11
C PRO A 56 6.26 -13.58 -12.82
N LYS A 57 7.10 -13.28 -13.82
CA LYS A 57 8.56 -13.33 -13.72
C LYS A 57 9.17 -12.22 -12.86
N ASP A 58 8.40 -11.17 -12.55
CA ASP A 58 8.85 -10.09 -11.68
C ASP A 58 8.95 -10.54 -10.20
N PHE A 59 8.42 -11.73 -9.87
CA PHE A 59 8.28 -12.24 -8.51
C PHE A 59 8.85 -13.65 -8.37
N SER A 60 9.17 -14.02 -7.13
CA SER A 60 9.76 -15.31 -6.79
C SER A 60 8.80 -16.49 -7.00
N VAL A 61 7.50 -16.26 -6.82
CA VAL A 61 6.44 -17.26 -6.93
C VAL A 61 5.25 -16.70 -7.71
N ASN A 62 4.77 -17.42 -8.71
CA ASN A 62 3.54 -17.05 -9.41
C ASN A 62 2.30 -17.41 -8.57
N ILE A 63 1.79 -16.45 -7.81
CA ILE A 63 0.52 -16.58 -7.06
C ILE A 63 -0.72 -16.63 -7.96
N PHE A 64 -0.62 -16.14 -9.20
CA PHE A 64 -1.68 -16.20 -10.22
C PHE A 64 -1.44 -17.42 -11.11
N TRP A 65 -1.40 -18.61 -10.50
CA TRP A 65 -1.00 -19.88 -11.13
C TRP A 65 -1.79 -20.26 -12.39
N GLN A 66 -3.01 -19.74 -12.56
CA GLN A 66 -3.84 -19.94 -13.76
C GLN A 66 -3.27 -19.23 -15.00
N THR A 67 -2.42 -18.22 -14.80
CA THR A 67 -1.81 -17.42 -15.86
C THR A 67 -0.29 -17.40 -15.71
N ASN A 68 0.39 -18.27 -16.45
CA ASN A 68 1.87 -18.31 -16.50
C ASN A 68 2.48 -17.28 -17.47
N GLN A 69 1.64 -16.47 -18.11
CA GLN A 69 2.03 -15.40 -19.02
C GLN A 69 1.63 -14.05 -18.45
N LYS A 70 2.08 -12.97 -19.11
CA LYS A 70 1.61 -11.62 -18.82
C LYS A 70 0.09 -11.58 -18.83
N SER A 71 -0.51 -10.98 -17.81
CA SER A 71 -1.95 -10.88 -17.66
C SER A 71 -2.35 -9.54 -17.06
N TYR A 72 -3.60 -9.15 -17.23
CA TYR A 72 -4.13 -7.93 -16.63
C TYR A 72 -4.72 -8.26 -15.26
N GLN A 73 -4.18 -7.65 -14.21
CA GLN A 73 -4.60 -7.89 -12.84
C GLN A 73 -4.84 -6.56 -12.12
N LYS A 74 -5.82 -6.55 -11.20
CA LYS A 74 -6.04 -5.40 -10.33
C LYS A 74 -4.84 -5.19 -9.43
N VAL A 75 -4.42 -3.92 -9.26
CA VAL A 75 -3.32 -3.53 -8.37
C VAL A 75 -3.56 -4.06 -6.96
N TYR A 76 -4.78 -3.89 -6.43
CA TYR A 76 -5.15 -4.44 -5.13
C TYR A 76 -4.93 -5.94 -5.03
N SER A 77 -5.35 -6.70 -6.05
CA SER A 77 -5.22 -8.16 -6.06
C SER A 77 -3.77 -8.60 -6.05
N ILE A 78 -2.91 -7.95 -6.83
CA ILE A 78 -1.47 -8.23 -6.86
C ILE A 78 -0.87 -8.02 -5.47
N ILE A 79 -1.02 -6.81 -4.92
CA ILE A 79 -0.42 -6.45 -3.64
C ILE A 79 -0.97 -7.34 -2.52
N SER A 80 -2.29 -7.47 -2.42
CA SER A 80 -2.95 -8.25 -1.36
C SER A 80 -2.53 -9.71 -1.35
N ASN A 81 -2.42 -10.35 -2.52
CA ASN A 81 -2.06 -11.76 -2.60
C ASN A 81 -0.58 -11.99 -2.25
N TYR A 82 0.35 -11.17 -2.77
CA TYR A 82 1.78 -11.29 -2.45
C TYR A 82 2.08 -10.95 -0.98
N LEU A 83 1.37 -10.01 -0.36
CA LEU A 83 1.47 -9.81 1.10
C LEU A 83 1.05 -11.05 1.90
N GLY A 84 0.32 -11.99 1.30
CA GLY A 84 -0.05 -13.26 1.91
C GLY A 84 1.06 -14.31 1.91
N THR A 85 2.09 -14.18 1.07
CA THR A 85 3.18 -15.17 0.95
C THR A 85 4.26 -14.99 2.01
N LEU A 86 4.33 -13.81 2.65
CA LEU A 86 5.36 -13.43 3.62
C LEU A 86 6.79 -13.45 3.05
N ASN A 87 6.94 -13.52 1.72
CA ASN A 87 8.24 -13.47 1.08
C ASN A 87 8.75 -12.03 1.07
N LYS A 88 9.90 -11.80 1.74
CA LYS A 88 10.50 -10.46 1.88
C LYS A 88 10.95 -9.86 0.54
N GLU A 89 11.48 -10.68 -0.36
CA GLU A 89 11.92 -10.22 -1.68
C GLU A 89 10.72 -9.74 -2.50
N ASP A 90 9.62 -10.49 -2.50
CA ASP A 90 8.40 -10.10 -3.21
C ASP A 90 7.76 -8.85 -2.60
N ILE A 91 7.78 -8.71 -1.27
CA ILE A 91 7.31 -7.49 -0.58
C ILE A 91 8.15 -6.27 -0.99
N ASN A 92 9.47 -6.43 -1.10
CA ASN A 92 10.35 -5.37 -1.59
C ASN A 92 10.06 -5.03 -3.06
N THR A 93 9.83 -6.04 -3.91
CA THR A 93 9.38 -5.83 -5.30
C THR A 93 8.08 -5.05 -5.36
N LEU A 94 7.09 -5.38 -4.52
CA LEU A 94 5.85 -4.61 -4.42
C LEU A 94 6.13 -3.15 -4.04
N CYS A 95 6.97 -2.91 -3.03
CA CYS A 95 7.30 -1.57 -2.57
C CYS A 95 8.02 -0.75 -3.64
N GLY A 96 8.92 -1.37 -4.42
CA GLY A 96 9.60 -0.72 -5.54
C GLY A 96 8.67 -0.40 -6.72
N LYS A 97 7.71 -1.28 -7.01
CA LYS A 97 6.80 -1.13 -8.17
C LYS A 97 5.62 -0.20 -7.89
N PHE A 98 5.07 -0.25 -6.68
CA PHE A 98 3.82 0.44 -6.31
C PHE A 98 4.03 1.56 -5.29
N GLY A 99 5.21 1.63 -4.67
CA GLY A 99 5.49 2.55 -3.57
C GLY A 99 5.06 1.98 -2.22
N LYS A 100 5.95 2.13 -1.24
CA LYS A 100 5.79 1.72 0.17
C LYS A 100 4.43 2.10 0.78
N ASN A 101 3.97 3.32 0.53
CA ASN A 101 2.72 3.83 1.10
C ASN A 101 1.49 3.07 0.58
N MET A 102 1.48 2.73 -0.71
CA MET A 102 0.41 1.95 -1.33
C MET A 102 0.36 0.54 -0.74
N VAL A 103 1.52 -0.13 -0.68
CA VAL A 103 1.63 -1.48 -0.13
C VAL A 103 1.18 -1.51 1.34
N ARG A 104 1.58 -0.52 2.13
CA ARG A 104 1.12 -0.34 3.53
C ARG A 104 -0.39 -0.14 3.64
N ALA A 105 -0.99 0.68 2.77
CA ALA A 105 -2.43 0.92 2.77
C ALA A 105 -3.23 -0.36 2.46
N VAL A 106 -2.78 -1.15 1.47
CA VAL A 106 -3.40 -2.45 1.14
C VAL A 106 -3.25 -3.45 2.29
N LEU A 107 -2.09 -3.48 2.95
CA LEU A 107 -1.89 -4.31 4.15
C LEU A 107 -2.90 -3.96 5.26
N GLU A 108 -3.04 -2.68 5.57
CA GLU A 108 -4.01 -2.22 6.58
C GLU A 108 -5.45 -2.59 6.21
N ASP A 109 -5.87 -2.32 4.98
CA ASP A 109 -7.22 -2.63 4.51
C ASP A 109 -7.50 -4.14 4.55
N LYS A 110 -6.56 -4.97 4.10
CA LYS A 110 -6.65 -6.44 4.14
C LYS A 110 -6.90 -6.94 5.56
N TYR A 111 -6.11 -6.47 6.53
CA TYR A 111 -6.25 -6.89 7.93
C TYR A 111 -7.50 -6.32 8.61
N LYS A 112 -7.90 -5.07 8.31
CA LYS A 112 -9.17 -4.51 8.78
C LYS A 112 -10.35 -5.35 8.30
N LYS A 113 -10.38 -5.72 7.02
CA LYS A 113 -11.43 -6.60 6.44
C LYS A 113 -11.43 -7.98 7.09
N LEU A 114 -10.25 -8.55 7.32
CA LEU A 114 -10.08 -9.86 7.95
C LEU A 114 -10.62 -9.88 9.40
N TYR A 115 -10.26 -8.88 10.21
CA TYR A 115 -10.72 -8.77 11.60
C TYR A 115 -12.20 -8.37 11.70
N LYS A 116 -12.72 -7.60 10.74
CA LYS A 116 -14.16 -7.32 10.64
C LYS A 116 -14.97 -8.59 10.39
N LYS A 117 -14.41 -9.54 9.62
CA LYS A 117 -15.02 -10.87 9.42
C LYS A 117 -14.99 -11.71 10.71
N GLY A 118 -14.00 -11.48 11.58
CA GLY A 118 -13.90 -12.12 12.91
C GLY A 118 -13.35 -13.54 12.89
N TYR A 119 -13.01 -14.09 11.72
CA TYR A 119 -12.40 -15.41 11.59
C TYR A 119 -11.63 -15.56 10.27
N ILE A 120 -10.63 -16.44 10.29
CA ILE A 120 -9.96 -16.97 9.11
C ILE A 120 -10.50 -18.37 8.87
N SER A 121 -11.11 -18.59 7.71
CA SER A 121 -11.53 -19.93 7.31
C SER A 121 -10.36 -20.63 6.66
N THR A 122 -9.86 -21.69 7.29
CA THR A 122 -8.93 -22.64 6.67
C THR A 122 -9.69 -23.94 6.44
N SER A 123 -9.30 -24.75 5.45
CA SER A 123 -10.03 -25.95 5.00
C SER A 123 -10.44 -26.87 6.16
N GLY A 124 -11.65 -26.66 6.71
CA GLY A 124 -12.25 -27.43 7.81
C GLY A 124 -12.24 -26.78 9.20
N VAL A 125 -11.56 -25.64 9.43
CA VAL A 125 -11.50 -24.98 10.75
C VAL A 125 -11.56 -23.45 10.61
N ASP A 126 -12.49 -22.83 11.32
CA ASP A 126 -12.52 -21.37 11.46
C ASP A 126 -11.69 -20.92 12.66
N ILE A 127 -10.59 -20.21 12.38
CA ILE A 127 -9.73 -19.61 13.40
C ILE A 127 -10.34 -18.25 13.75
N LYS A 128 -10.92 -18.12 14.96
CA LYS A 128 -11.44 -16.84 15.44
C LYS A 128 -10.34 -15.79 15.54
N LEU A 129 -10.64 -14.60 15.04
CA LEU A 129 -9.80 -13.42 15.18
C LEU A 129 -10.44 -12.49 16.20
N ASN A 130 -9.72 -12.26 17.29
CA ASN A 130 -10.14 -11.35 18.35
C ASN A 130 -9.08 -10.27 18.56
N GLY A 131 -9.49 -9.15 19.14
CA GLY A 131 -8.58 -8.06 19.51
C GLY A 131 -8.21 -7.15 18.35
N ASN A 132 -7.07 -6.49 18.46
CA ASN A 132 -6.62 -5.47 17.53
C ASN A 132 -5.72 -6.08 16.45
N TYR A 133 -6.09 -5.89 15.17
CA TYR A 133 -5.29 -6.40 14.04
C TYR A 133 -3.83 -5.90 14.04
N LYS A 134 -3.58 -4.72 14.64
CA LYS A 134 -2.23 -4.14 14.76
C LYS A 134 -1.32 -4.94 15.69
N GLU A 135 -1.89 -5.77 16.56
CA GLU A 135 -1.13 -6.62 17.48
C GLU A 135 -0.72 -7.95 16.85
N ASN A 136 -1.32 -8.30 15.71
CA ASN A 136 -1.06 -9.55 15.01
C ASN A 136 0.43 -9.68 14.64
N PRO A 137 1.11 -10.79 14.99
CA PRO A 137 2.54 -10.98 14.70
C PRO A 137 2.87 -10.89 13.22
N ILE A 138 2.03 -11.48 12.36
CA ILE A 138 2.24 -11.50 10.91
C ILE A 138 2.08 -10.08 10.34
N TYR A 139 1.07 -9.33 10.81
CA TYR A 139 0.91 -7.92 10.42
C TYR A 139 2.15 -7.09 10.76
N LYS A 140 2.68 -7.25 11.99
CA LYS A 140 3.88 -6.52 12.44
C LYS A 140 5.12 -6.89 11.63
N GLU A 141 5.29 -8.17 11.30
CA GLU A 141 6.42 -8.63 10.51
C GLU A 141 6.40 -8.03 9.10
N ILE A 142 5.27 -8.13 8.38
CA ILE A 142 5.13 -7.54 7.04
C ILE A 142 5.32 -6.02 7.11
N LEU A 143 4.73 -5.37 8.11
CA LEU A 143 4.89 -3.92 8.30
C LEU A 143 6.35 -3.54 8.56
N GLY A 144 7.11 -4.36 9.29
CA GLY A 144 8.55 -4.20 9.49
C GLY A 144 9.31 -4.20 8.16
N VAL A 145 9.08 -5.21 7.32
CA VAL A 145 9.71 -5.32 5.99
C VAL A 145 9.39 -4.10 5.12
N ILE A 146 8.12 -3.67 5.09
CA ILE A 146 7.71 -2.47 4.35
C ILE A 146 8.40 -1.22 4.90
N ASN A 147 8.58 -1.12 6.22
CA ASN A 147 9.22 0.03 6.86
C ASN A 147 10.73 0.09 6.62
N ASP A 148 11.38 -1.07 6.44
CA ASP A 148 12.82 -1.18 6.19
C ASP A 148 13.21 -1.00 4.72
N PHE A 149 12.24 -1.09 3.79
CA PHE A 149 12.38 -0.68 2.38
C PHE A 149 12.50 0.84 2.24
#